data_AF-A0A1J3GU01-F1
#
_entry.id   AF-A0A1J3GU01-F1
#
_cell.length_a   1.000
_cell.length_b   1.000
_cell.length_c   1.000
_cell.angle_alpha   90.00
_cell.angle_beta   90.00
_cell.angle_gamma   90.00
#
_symmetry.space_group_name_H-M   'P 1'
#
loop_
_entity.id
_entity.type
_entity.pdbx_description
1 polymer ?
#
loop_
_entity_poly.entity_id
_entity_poly.type
_entity_poly.pdbx_seq_one_letter_code
_entity_poly.pdbx_strand_id
1 'polypeptide(L)'
;ERDIVAWSTLVSSCLENVEVVEALRIFKCMVDDDGVEPDAVTMISVIEGCAELGCLRIARSVHGQITRKMFDFDETICNSLLTMYSKCEDLLSAER
;
A
#
# COMPACT_ATOMS: atom_id res chain seq x y z
N GLU A 1 -13.82 -6.83 -17.41
CA GLU A 1 -12.38 -6.52 -17.37
C GLU A 1 -12.26 -5.09 -16.84
N ARG A 2 -11.58 -4.91 -15.70
CA ARG A 2 -11.31 -3.58 -15.14
C ARG A 2 -9.88 -3.19 -15.50
N ASP A 3 -9.69 -1.96 -15.95
CA ASP A 3 -8.36 -1.42 -16.20
C ASP A 3 -7.71 -0.87 -14.92
N ILE A 4 -6.42 -0.52 -15.01
CA ILE A 4 -5.63 0.01 -13.90
C ILE A 4 -6.26 1.27 -13.28
N VAL A 5 -6.90 2.12 -14.09
CA VAL A 5 -7.53 3.36 -13.65
C VAL A 5 -8.76 3.07 -12.79
N ALA A 6 -9.57 2.09 -13.18
CA ALA A 6 -10.71 1.65 -12.37
C ALA A 6 -10.26 1.03 -11.03
N TRP A 7 -9.15 0.29 -11.02
CA TRP A 7 -8.58 -0.26 -9.79
C TRP A 7 -8.01 0.79 -8.85
N SER A 8 -7.17 1.69 -9.35
CA SER A 8 -6.58 2.75 -8.54
C SER A 8 -7.66 3.65 -7.93
N THR A 9 -8.67 4.02 -8.72
CA THR A 9 -9.82 4.81 -8.25
C THR A 9 -10.54 4.13 -7.09
N LEU A 10 -10.79 2.82 -7.18
CA LEU A 10 -11.51 2.10 -6.14
C LEU A 10 -10.69 1.99 -4.85
N VAL A 11 -9.40 1.69 -4.95
CA VAL A 11 -8.49 1.65 -3.80
C VAL A 11 -8.44 3.02 -3.10
N SER A 12 -8.18 4.10 -3.85
CA SER A 12 -8.12 5.45 -3.29
C SER A 12 -9.46 5.88 -2.67
N SER A 13 -10.60 5.57 -3.31
CA SER A 13 -11.91 5.93 -2.77
C SER A 13 -12.25 5.26 -1.43
N CYS A 14 -11.81 4.01 -1.21
CA CYS A 14 -12.00 3.33 0.07
C CYS A 14 -11.14 3.95 1.17
N LEU A 15 -9.94 4.41 0.83
CA LEU A 15 -9.03 5.06 1.76
C LEU A 15 -9.54 6.43 2.20
N GLU A 16 -10.13 7.21 1.29
CA GLU A 16 -10.79 8.48 1.61
C GLU A 16 -11.98 8.30 2.58
N ASN A 17 -12.66 7.15 2.50
CA ASN A 17 -13.77 6.81 3.40
C ASN A 17 -13.33 6.11 4.70
N VAL A 18 -12.02 6.08 4.99
CA VAL A 18 -11.43 5.43 6.18
C VAL A 18 -11.70 3.91 6.23
N GLU A 19 -12.08 3.31 5.10
CA GLU A 19 -12.32 1.88 4.96
C GLU A 19 -11.03 1.16 4.56
N VAL A 20 -9.94 1.37 5.32
CA VAL A 20 -8.60 0.86 4.97
C VAL A 20 -8.57 -0.65 4.77
N VAL A 21 -9.32 -1.40 5.58
CA VAL A 21 -9.41 -2.87 5.45
C VAL A 21 -10.02 -3.27 4.11
N GLU A 22 -11.00 -2.52 3.63
CA GLU A 22 -11.64 -2.79 2.33
C GLU A 22 -10.73 -2.37 1.18
N ALA A 23 -10.04 -1.23 1.30
CA ALA A 23 -9.01 -0.82 0.34
C ALA A 23 -7.92 -1.89 0.16
N LEU A 24 -7.47 -2.49 1.26
CA LEU A 24 -6.48 -3.58 1.24
C LEU A 24 -7.02 -4.87 0.61
N ARG A 25 -8.31 -5.16 0.77
CA ARG A 25 -8.96 -6.29 0.09
C ARG A 25 -9.05 -6.06 -1.41
N ILE A 26 -9.47 -4.87 -1.82
CA ILE A 26 -9.53 -4.49 -3.24
C ILE A 26 -8.13 -4.53 -3.86
N PHE A 27 -7.13 -3.99 -3.18
CA PHE A 27 -5.74 -4.08 -3.61
C PHE A 27 -5.27 -5.53 -3.73
N LYS A 28 -5.63 -6.39 -2.77
CA LYS A 28 -5.32 -7.82 -2.87
C LYS A 28 -5.97 -8.48 -4.08
N CYS A 29 -7.25 -8.22 -4.34
CA CYS A 29 -7.94 -8.75 -5.53
C CYS A 29 -7.31 -8.25 -6.83
N MET A 30 -6.89 -6.97 -6.87
CA MET A 30 -6.17 -6.40 -8.02
C MET A 30 -4.93 -7.22 -8.38
N VAL A 31 -4.11 -7.54 -7.38
CA VAL A 31 -2.80 -8.19 -7.56
C VAL A 31 -2.92 -9.71 -7.69
N ASP A 32 -3.67 -10.35 -6.80
CA ASP A 32 -3.70 -11.81 -6.66
C ASP A 32 -4.72 -12.47 -7.60
N ASP A 33 -5.91 -11.86 -7.77
CA ASP A 33 -7.01 -12.48 -8.52
C ASP A 33 -7.00 -12.05 -10.00
N ASP A 34 -6.83 -10.75 -10.26
CA ASP A 34 -6.89 -10.18 -11.62
C ASP A 34 -5.50 -9.97 -12.25
N GLY A 35 -4.41 -10.10 -11.47
CA GLY A 35 -3.04 -9.97 -11.97
C GLY A 35 -2.68 -8.58 -12.51
N VAL A 36 -3.41 -7.54 -12.08
CA VAL A 36 -3.17 -6.16 -12.51
C VAL A 36 -2.09 -5.54 -11.65
N GLU A 37 -1.08 -4.97 -12.31
CA GLU A 37 0.02 -4.31 -11.61
C GLU A 37 -0.42 -2.95 -11.05
N PRO A 38 -0.28 -2.70 -9.73
CA PRO A 38 -0.54 -1.39 -9.15
C PRO A 38 0.48 -0.37 -9.65
N ASP A 39 0.06 0.88 -9.80
CA ASP A 39 0.97 1.99 -10.06
C ASP A 39 1.47 2.63 -8.75
N ALA A 40 2.43 3.55 -8.86
CA ALA A 40 3.01 4.24 -7.70
C ALA A 40 1.94 4.97 -6.87
N VAL A 41 0.90 5.54 -7.52
CA VAL A 41 -0.20 6.24 -6.84
C VAL A 41 -1.02 5.28 -5.98
N THR A 42 -1.34 4.11 -6.52
CA THR A 42 -2.03 3.04 -5.79
C THR A 42 -1.20 2.57 -4.60
N MET A 43 0.11 2.39 -4.80
CA MET A 43 1.02 1.97 -3.73
C MET A 43 1.11 3.00 -2.60
N ILE A 44 1.27 4.29 -2.93
CA ILE A 44 1.29 5.38 -1.94
C ILE A 44 -0.01 5.38 -1.13
N SER A 45 -1.15 5.30 -1.81
CA SER A 45 -2.47 5.28 -1.15
C SER A 45 -2.57 4.11 -0.16
N VAL A 46 -2.13 2.91 -0.56
CA VAL A 46 -2.12 1.72 0.32
C VAL A 46 -1.21 1.92 1.54
N ILE A 47 -0.02 2.50 1.37
CA ILE A 47 0.92 2.76 2.46
C ILE A 47 0.31 3.75 3.46
N GLU A 48 -0.29 4.85 2.99
CA GLU A 48 -0.95 5.85 3.84
C GLU A 48 -2.09 5.23 4.66
N GLY A 49 -2.94 4.41 4.02
CA GLY A 49 -3.96 3.65 4.73
C GLY A 49 -3.37 2.75 5.83
N CYS A 50 -2.31 2.01 5.50
CA CYS A 50 -1.64 1.15 6.47
C CYS A 50 -1.03 1.93 7.63
N ALA A 51 -0.52 3.12 7.36
CA ALA A 51 0.02 4.02 8.37
C ALA A 51 -1.08 4.42 9.38
N GLU A 52 -2.30 4.72 8.92
CA GLU A 52 -3.43 5.03 9.81
C GLU A 52 -3.86 3.86 10.68
N LEU A 53 -3.68 2.61 10.22
CA LEU A 53 -3.99 1.43 11.02
C LEU A 53 -2.96 1.15 12.13
N GLY A 54 -1.74 1.68 12.01
CA GLY A 54 -0.63 1.41 12.95
C GLY A 54 -0.31 -0.09 13.11
N CYS A 55 -0.72 -0.93 12.15
CA CYS A 55 -0.64 -2.38 12.28
C CYS A 55 0.62 -2.91 11.62
N LEU A 56 1.64 -3.21 12.42
CA LEU A 56 2.96 -3.67 11.95
C LEU A 56 2.90 -4.91 11.03
N ARG A 57 1.95 -5.83 11.27
CA ARG A 57 1.76 -7.01 10.42
C ARG A 57 1.35 -6.63 8.99
N ILE A 58 0.47 -5.63 8.86
CA ILE A 58 0.02 -5.13 7.56
C ILE A 58 1.15 -4.34 6.91
N ALA A 59 1.82 -3.47 7.66
CA ALA A 59 2.97 -2.70 7.20
C ALA A 59 4.05 -3.58 6.56
N ARG A 60 4.46 -4.67 7.23
CA ARG A 60 5.43 -5.65 6.67
C ARG A 60 4.92 -6.37 5.44
N SER A 61 3.62 -6.67 5.37
CA SER A 61 3.02 -7.30 4.19
C SER A 61 3.07 -6.37 2.97
N VAL A 62 2.76 -5.09 3.17
CA VAL A 62 2.81 -4.06 2.12
C VAL A 62 4.24 -3.76 1.71
N HIS A 63 5.17 -3.60 2.65
CA HIS A 63 6.59 -3.42 2.34
C HIS A 63 7.11 -4.58 1.48
N GLY A 64 6.79 -5.83 1.82
CA GLY A 64 7.16 -6.98 0.99
C GLY A 64 6.57 -6.94 -0.42
N GLN A 65 5.41 -6.32 -0.65
CA GLN A 65 4.89 -6.11 -2.00
C GLN A 65 5.71 -5.06 -2.76
N ILE A 66 6.02 -3.94 -2.12
CA ILE A 66 6.83 -2.84 -2.68
C ILE A 66 8.19 -3.36 -3.14
N THR A 67 8.89 -4.11 -2.29
CA THR A 67 10.20 -4.69 -2.61
C THR A 67 10.11 -5.69 -3.76
N ARG A 68 9.10 -6.56 -3.78
CA ARG A 68 8.93 -7.56 -4.87
C ARG A 68 8.64 -6.92 -6.22
N LYS A 69 8.03 -5.73 -6.23
CA LYS A 69 7.66 -5.00 -7.45
C LYS A 69 8.66 -3.91 -7.82
N MET A 70 9.76 -3.78 -7.08
CA MET A 70 10.82 -2.78 -7.30
C MET A 70 10.33 -1.33 -7.21
N PHE A 71 9.35 -1.07 -6.32
CA PHE A 71 8.87 0.28 -6.02
C PHE A 71 9.75 1.01 -4.99
N ASP A 72 10.72 0.31 -4.39
CA ASP A 72 11.66 0.80 -3.40
C ASP A 72 12.73 1.77 -3.95
N PHE A 73 12.74 2.01 -5.27
CA PHE A 73 13.55 3.06 -5.89
C PHE A 73 12.86 4.44 -5.92
N ASP A 74 11.55 4.49 -5.65
CA ASP A 74 10.81 5.74 -5.62
C ASP A 74 10.97 6.42 -4.24
N GLU A 75 11.58 7.61 -4.24
CA GLU A 75 11.84 8.38 -3.02
C GLU A 75 10.54 8.71 -2.25
N THR A 76 9.44 8.92 -2.97
CA THR A 76 8.12 9.18 -2.38
C THR A 76 7.63 7.96 -1.63
N ILE A 77 7.75 6.77 -2.24
CA ILE A 77 7.35 5.49 -1.62
C ILE A 77 8.20 5.22 -0.38
N CYS A 78 9.52 5.44 -0.45
CA CYS A 78 10.42 5.30 0.69
C CYS A 78 10.05 6.25 1.85
N ASN A 79 9.73 7.50 1.56
CA ASN A 79 9.28 8.46 2.58
C ASN A 79 7.94 8.05 3.21
N SER A 80 7.01 7.51 2.41
CA SER A 80 5.75 6.99 2.93
C SER A 80 5.95 5.73 3.78
N LEU A 81 6.89 4.84 3.41
CA LEU A 81 7.26 3.68 4.23
C LEU A 81 7.80 4.10 5.60
N LEU A 82 8.70 5.08 5.65
CA LEU A 82 9.22 5.62 6.93
C LEU A 82 8.09 6.16 7.81
N THR A 83 7.15 6.88 7.22
CA THR A 83 5.98 7.42 7.93
C THR A 83 5.09 6.30 8.46
N MET A 84 4.83 5.26 7.66
CA MET A 84 4.05 4.08 8.07
C MET A 84 4.72 3.34 9.25
N TYR A 85 6.01 3.08 9.17
CA TYR A 85 6.75 2.39 10.24
C TYR A 85 6.90 3.24 11.50
N SER A 86 6.98 4.57 11.37
CA SER A 86 6.91 5.51 12.49
C SER A 86 5.59 5.36 13.27
N LYS A 87 4.46 5.31 12.55
CA LYS A 87 3.13 5.08 13.15
C LYS A 87 2.95 3.67 13.73
N CYS A 88 3.76 2.70 13.31
CA CYS A 88 3.79 1.34 13.87
C CYS A 88 4.79 1.18 15.03
N GLU A 89 5.45 2.26 15.47
CA GLU A 89 6.50 2.25 16.50
C GLU A 89 7.71 1.32 16.18
N ASP A 90 7.97 1.03 14.90
CA ASP A 90 9.02 0.10 14.44
C ASP A 90 9.78 0.66 13.22
N LEU A 91 10.46 1.79 13.40
CA LEU A 91 11.28 2.42 12.35
C LEU A 91 12.41 1.52 11.81
N LEU A 92 12.94 0.61 12.64
CA LEU A 92 14.02 -0.29 12.24
C LEU A 92 13.61 -1.27 11.13
N SER A 93 12.31 -1.55 11.02
CA SER A 93 11.76 -2.40 9.97
C SER A 93 11.55 -1.67 8.63
N ALA A 94 11.76 -0.35 8.57
CA ALA A 94 11.66 0.40 7.31
C ALA A 94 12.88 0.18 6.39
N GLU A 95 14.04 -0.17 6.95
CA GLU A 95 15.29 -0.38 6.20
C GLU A 95 15.49 -1.85 5.75
N ARG A 96 14.56 -2.75 6.11
CA ARG A 96 14.66 -4.21 5.91
C ARG A 96 13.70 -4.71 4.85
#